data_AF-A0A7X9W299-F1
#
_entry.id   AF-A0A7X9W299-F1
#
_cell.length_a   1.000
_cell.length_b   1.000
_cell.length_c   1.000
_cell.angle_alpha   90.00
_cell.angle_beta   90.00
_cell.angle_gamma   90.00
#
_symmetry.space_group_name_H-M   'P 1'
#
loop_
_entity.id
_entity.type
_entity.pdbx_description
1 polymer ?
#
loop_
_entity_poly.entity_id
_entity_poly.type
_entity_poly.pdbx_seq_one_letter_code
_entity_poly.pdbx_strand_id
1 'polypeptide(L)' 'MWAAYCKRRAESRLRNLAADMDPHILQDVGAPNWLVNETTLQRDLERLKHTDYMRW' A
#
# COMPACT_ATOMS: atom_id res chain seq x y z
N MET A 1 -15.11 -5.55 -21.15
CA MET A 1 -13.69 -5.87 -20.85
C MET A 1 -12.84 -4.63 -20.62
N TRP A 2 -12.90 -3.59 -21.47
CA TRP A 2 -12.08 -2.37 -21.33
C TRP A 2 -12.25 -1.62 -20.01
N ALA A 3 -13.50 -1.40 -19.55
CA ALA A 3 -13.74 -0.71 -18.27
C ALA A 3 -13.11 -1.42 -17.06
N ALA A 4 -13.16 -2.76 -17.02
CA ALA A 4 -12.52 -3.55 -15.98
C ALA A 4 -10.98 -3.45 -16.03
N TYR A 5 -10.40 -3.40 -17.24
CA TYR A 5 -8.97 -3.18 -17.44
C TYR A 5 -8.53 -1.78 -16.96
N CYS A 6 -9.28 -0.73 -17.32
CA CYS A 6 -9.01 0.64 -16.87
C CYS A 6 -9.07 0.75 -15.34
N LYS A 7 -10.07 0.10 -14.70
CA LYS A 7 -10.19 0.06 -13.25
C LYS A 7 -8.97 -0.60 -12.60
N ARG A 8 -8.60 -1.80 -13.07
CA ARG A 8 -7.40 -2.51 -12.57
C ARG A 8 -6.13 -1.68 -12.75
N ARG A 9 -5.98 -1.01 -13.90
CA ARG A 9 -4.80 -0.17 -14.17
C ARG A 9 -4.75 1.07 -13.28
N ALA A 10 -5.89 1.69 -12.97
CA ALA A 10 -5.96 2.79 -12.02
C ALA A 10 -5.60 2.33 -10.60
N GLU A 11 -6.13 1.18 -10.16
CA GLU A 11 -5.80 0.55 -8.88
C GLU A 11 -4.29 0.24 -8.78
N SER A 12 -3.68 -0.34 -9.82
CA SER A 12 -2.22 -0.59 -9.84
C SER A 12 -1.40 0.70 -9.78
N ARG A 13 -1.83 1.78 -10.45
CA ARG A 13 -1.13 3.08 -10.36
C ARG A 13 -1.22 3.67 -8.96
N LEU A 14 -2.38 3.58 -8.33
CA LEU A 14 -2.58 4.03 -6.95
C LEU A 14 -1.70 3.24 -5.98
N ARG A 15 -1.61 1.93 -6.15
CA ARG A 15 -0.70 1.07 -5.36
C ARG A 15 0.76 1.49 -5.51
N ASN A 16 1.22 1.70 -6.75
CA ASN A 16 2.59 2.13 -6.99
C ASN A 16 2.89 3.50 -6.36
N LEU A 17 1.94 4.44 -6.44
CA LEU A 17 2.09 5.75 -5.82
C LEU A 17 2.05 5.68 -4.28
N ALA A 18 1.20 4.81 -3.74
CA ALA A 18 1.06 4.60 -2.31
C ALA A 18 2.26 3.86 -1.68
N ALA A 19 2.98 3.04 -2.46
CA ALA A 19 4.18 2.33 -1.99
C ALA A 19 5.29 3.29 -1.53
N ASP A 20 5.43 4.44 -2.19
CA ASP A 20 6.43 5.46 -1.84
C ASP A 20 5.90 6.47 -0.80
N MET A 21 4.61 6.42 -0.46
CA MET A 21 3.96 7.36 0.46
C MET A 21 3.78 6.78 1.86
N ASP A 22 3.72 7.65 2.87
CA ASP A 22 3.36 7.25 4.23
C ASP A 22 1.85 6.95 4.34
N PRO A 23 1.42 5.84 4.99
CA PRO A 23 0.03 5.55 5.28
C PRO A 23 -0.74 6.70 5.93
N HIS A 24 -0.09 7.50 6.79
CA HIS A 24 -0.74 8.65 7.41
C HIS A 24 -1.04 9.75 6.38
N ILE A 25 -0.13 9.98 5.44
CA ILE A 25 -0.34 10.94 4.34
C ILE A 25 -1.44 10.42 3.40
N LEU A 26 -1.49 9.11 3.14
CA LEU A 26 -2.57 8.50 2.38
C LEU A 26 -3.94 8.70 3.05
N GLN A 27 -3.99 8.61 4.38
CA GLN A 27 -5.20 8.88 5.16
C GLN A 27 -5.64 10.35 5.06
N ASP A 28 -4.69 11.29 5.14
CA ASP A 28 -4.96 12.73 5.04
C ASP A 28 -5.44 13.17 3.65
N VAL A 29 -4.94 12.51 2.60
CA VAL A 29 -5.34 12.76 1.21
C VAL A 29 -6.71 12.15 0.88
N GLY A 30 -7.30 11.41 1.83
CA GLY A 30 -8.59 10.75 1.64
C GLY A 30 -8.50 9.54 0.70
N ALA A 31 -7.37 8.83 0.73
CA ALA A 31 -7.20 7.60 -0.04
C ALA A 31 -8.23 6.53 0.38
N PRO A 32 -8.58 5.60 -0.54
CA PRO A 32 -9.50 4.52 -0.20
C PRO A 32 -8.98 3.66 0.95
N ASN A 33 -9.85 3.28 1.88
CA ASN A 33 -9.49 2.46 3.06
C ASN A 33 -8.77 1.15 2.69
N TRP A 34 -9.14 0.52 1.57
CA TRP A 34 -8.47 -0.70 1.12
C TRP A 34 -6.99 -0.48 0.77
N LEU A 35 -6.64 0.71 0.25
CA LEU A 35 -5.29 1.08 -0.14
C LEU A 35 -4.45 1.42 1.10
N VAL A 36 -5.03 2.17 2.04
CA VAL A 36 -4.39 2.48 3.33
C VAL A 36 -4.06 1.18 4.08
N ASN A 37 -5.05 0.29 4.23
CA ASN A 37 -4.87 -0.99 4.91
C ASN A 37 -3.78 -1.87 4.26
N GLU A 38 -3.71 -1.89 2.93
CA GLU A 38 -2.70 -2.63 2.18
C GLU A 38 -1.29 -2.08 2.46
N THR A 39 -1.11 -0.76 2.41
CA THR A 39 0.19 -0.12 2.70
C THR A 39 0.64 -0.28 4.15
N THR A 40 -0.29 -0.16 5.11
CA THR A 40 0.01 -0.38 6.54
C THR A 40 0.46 -1.81 6.78
N LEU A 41 -0.25 -2.79 6.21
CA LEU A 41 0.10 -4.21 6.36
C LEU A 41 1.46 -4.52 5.74
N GLN A 42 1.77 -3.96 4.56
CA GLN A 42 3.07 -4.16 3.94
C GLN A 42 4.22 -3.63 4.79
N ARG A 43 4.05 -2.45 5.42
CA ARG A 43 5.05 -1.90 6.37
C ARG A 43 5.18 -2.72 7.64
N ASP A 44 4.08 -3.22 8.19
CA ASP A 44 4.13 -4.09 9.37
C ASP A 44 4.87 -5.39 9.06
N LEU A 45 4.67 -5.97 7.87
CA LEU A 45 5.43 -7.13 7.41
C LEU A 45 6.92 -6.83 7.24
N GLU A 46 7.27 -5.68 6.67
CA GLU A 46 8.68 -5.24 6.56
C GLU A 46 9.33 -5.06 7.93
N ARG A 47 8.60 -4.47 8.89
CA ARG A 47 9.05 -4.33 10.28
C ARG A 47 9.25 -5.69 10.96
N LEU A 48 8.32 -6.63 10.77
CA LEU A 48 8.45 -7.99 11.31
C LEU A 48 9.67 -8.72 10.71
N LYS A 49 9.84 -8.64 9.39
CA LYS A 49 11.01 -9.21 8.69
C LYS A 49 12.32 -8.63 9.21
N HIS A 50 12.36 -7.32 9.46
CA HIS A 50 13.54 -6.67 10.05
C HIS A 50 13.81 -7.11 11.50
N THR A 51 12.75 -7.37 12.27
CA THR A 51 12.85 -7.85 13.65
C THR A 51 13.39 -9.29 13.69
N ASP A 52 12.91 -10.15 12.79
CA ASP A 52 13.45 -11.51 12.64
C ASP A 52 14.91 -11.49 12.17
N TYR A 53 15.31 -10.53 11.33
CA TYR A 53 16.72 -10.31 10.95
C TYR A 53 17.60 -9.85 12.12
N MET A 54 17.07 -9.32 13.23
CA MET A 54 17.91 -8.96 14.39
C MET A 54 18.05 -10.10 15.41
N ARG A 55 17.31 -11.19 15.21
CA ARG A 55 17.21 -12.31 16.17
C ARG A 55 18.12 -13.50 15.83
N TRP A 56 18.85 -13.42 14.73
CA TRP A 56 19.90 -14.37 14.32
C TRP A 56 21.31 -13.76 14.45
#